data_AF-A0A2N1T7L9-F1
#
_entry.id   AF-A0A2N1T7L9-F1
#
_cell.length_a   1.000
_cell.length_b   1.000
_cell.length_c   1.000
_cell.angle_alpha   90.00
_cell.angle_beta   90.00
_cell.angle_gamma   90.00
#
_symmetry.space_group_name_H-M   'P 1'
#
loop_
_entity.id
_entity.type
_entity.pdbx_description
1 polymer ?
#
loop_
_entity_poly.entity_id
_entity_poly.type
_entity_poly.pdbx_seq_one_letter_code
_entity_poly.pdbx_strand_id
1 'polypeptide(L)'
;MQRKSTLFIMACILISCPLLYSRNADFTWGVSMESVKKSLQADREAVTFYADDKPQYKNKILRHILNVDPTLSRECIILRINSRPVTDYLFVKGQLYSVLDDYENSNATEINTIGSNLKKLYGPPEIKEEGNEYTYSYNTSNTRVLFYFKKDLEGKIKSRVYYYPRKLFMMLISQ
;
A
#
# COMPACT_ATOMS: atom_id res chain seq x y z
N MET A 1 -1.94 -64.50 23.40
CA MET A 1 -2.35 -64.70 22.00
C MET A 1 -2.91 -63.37 21.49
N GLN A 2 -2.36 -62.84 20.37
CA GLN A 2 -2.85 -61.75 19.49
C GLN A 2 -3.03 -60.33 20.09
N ARG A 3 -2.09 -59.40 19.81
CA ARG A 3 -1.95 -58.46 18.66
C ARG A 3 -2.58 -57.09 18.99
N LYS A 4 -1.75 -56.11 19.40
CA LYS A 4 -1.23 -54.98 18.59
C LYS A 4 -2.32 -54.17 17.88
N SER A 5 -2.44 -52.89 18.23
CA SER A 5 -2.47 -51.76 17.29
C SER A 5 -2.33 -50.44 18.04
N THR A 6 -1.10 -49.92 18.05
CA THR A 6 -0.73 -48.57 18.44
C THR A 6 -1.31 -47.59 17.43
N LEU A 7 -2.28 -46.75 17.82
CA LEU A 7 -2.76 -45.66 16.96
C LEU A 7 -1.98 -44.39 17.29
N PHE A 8 -0.96 -44.11 16.48
CA PHE A 8 -0.22 -42.86 16.46
C PHE A 8 -1.12 -41.79 15.81
N ILE A 9 -1.80 -40.96 16.61
CA ILE A 9 -2.48 -39.77 16.09
C ILE A 9 -1.44 -38.66 16.01
N MET A 10 -0.77 -38.59 14.86
CA MET A 10 0.10 -37.49 14.49
C MET A 10 -0.77 -36.27 14.16
N ALA A 11 -1.01 -35.42 15.16
CA ALA A 11 -1.68 -34.15 14.98
C ALA A 11 -0.74 -33.17 14.27
N CYS A 12 -0.77 -33.17 12.93
CA CYS A 12 -0.24 -32.08 12.12
C CYS A 12 -1.15 -30.86 12.29
N ILE A 13 -0.99 -30.12 13.39
CA ILE A 13 -1.51 -28.76 13.48
C ILE A 13 -0.62 -27.93 12.56
N LEU A 14 -1.14 -27.74 11.34
CA LEU A 14 -0.74 -26.72 10.40
C LEU A 14 -0.69 -25.40 11.17
N ILE A 15 0.52 -24.99 11.56
CA ILE A 15 0.80 -23.61 11.93
C ILE A 15 0.61 -22.82 10.64
N SER A 16 -0.63 -22.43 10.34
CA SER A 16 -0.91 -21.31 9.46
C SER A 16 -0.30 -20.11 10.15
N CYS A 17 0.98 -19.85 9.90
CA CYS A 17 1.64 -18.64 10.32
C CYS A 17 0.87 -17.52 9.62
N PRO A 18 0.05 -16.71 10.31
CA PRO A 18 -0.35 -15.48 9.68
C PRO A 18 0.97 -14.73 9.51
N LEU A 19 1.39 -14.55 8.26
CA LEU A 19 2.39 -13.56 7.90
C LEU A 19 1.80 -12.22 8.34
N LEU A 20 1.95 -11.91 9.63
CA LEU A 20 1.81 -10.59 10.19
C LEU A 20 3.02 -9.84 9.66
N TYR A 21 2.91 -9.42 8.40
CA TYR A 21 3.73 -8.37 7.86
C TYR A 21 3.37 -7.11 8.65
N SER A 22 3.99 -6.96 9.82
CA SER A 22 3.95 -5.75 10.62
C SER A 22 4.78 -4.72 9.87
N ARG A 23 4.18 -4.14 8.82
CA ARG A 23 4.67 -2.87 8.29
C ARG A 23 4.61 -1.91 9.47
N ASN A 24 5.76 -1.40 9.91
CA ASN A 24 5.79 -0.37 10.93
C ASN A 24 4.78 0.72 10.55
N ALA A 25 3.98 1.15 11.52
CA ALA A 25 2.85 2.04 11.28
C ALA A 25 3.27 3.37 10.63
N ASP A 26 4.55 3.76 10.71
CA ASP A 26 5.03 5.04 10.18
C ASP A 26 6.17 4.85 9.18
N PHE A 27 6.03 5.49 8.03
CA PHE A 27 7.09 5.58 7.03
C PHE A 27 8.02 6.73 7.41
N THR A 28 9.31 6.56 7.14
CA THR A 28 10.24 7.68 7.13
C THR A 28 10.11 8.42 5.80
N TRP A 29 9.40 9.54 5.79
CA TRP A 29 9.20 10.38 4.60
C TRP A 29 10.46 11.17 4.25
N GLY A 30 10.61 11.55 2.98
CA GLY A 30 11.75 12.35 2.52
C GLY A 30 13.06 11.55 2.34
N VAL A 31 13.08 10.25 2.65
CA VAL A 31 14.25 9.40 2.47
C VAL A 31 14.54 9.12 0.99
N SER A 32 15.79 8.77 0.69
CA SER A 32 16.20 8.45 -0.68
C SER A 32 15.67 7.09 -1.15
N MET A 33 15.60 6.91 -2.46
CA MET A 33 15.25 5.63 -3.06
C MET A 33 16.23 4.51 -2.68
N GLU A 34 17.51 4.82 -2.53
CA GLU A 34 18.52 3.86 -2.08
C GLU A 34 18.21 3.35 -0.66
N SER A 35 17.84 4.25 0.25
CA SER A 35 17.41 3.87 1.60
C SER A 35 16.18 2.97 1.59
N VAL A 36 15.19 3.26 0.74
CA VAL A 36 14.02 2.39 0.57
C VAL A 36 14.44 1.03 0.03
N LYS A 37 15.27 0.97 -1.02
CA LYS A 37 15.74 -0.30 -1.60
C LYS A 37 16.50 -1.16 -0.58
N LYS A 38 17.33 -0.57 0.28
CA LYS A 38 18.01 -1.27 1.39
C LYS A 38 17.05 -1.86 2.42
N SER A 39 15.87 -1.26 2.58
CA SER A 39 14.83 -1.75 3.50
C SER A 39 13.98 -2.90 2.92
N LEU A 40 14.03 -3.08 1.59
CA LEU A 40 13.27 -4.12 0.90
C LEU A 40 14.00 -5.45 0.95
N GLN A 41 13.24 -6.55 0.99
CA GLN A 41 13.80 -7.89 0.88
C GLN A 41 14.41 -8.09 -0.51
N ALA A 42 15.62 -8.68 -0.55
CA ALA A 42 16.45 -8.77 -1.77
C ALA A 42 15.84 -9.62 -2.89
N ASP A 43 14.83 -10.44 -2.57
CA ASP A 43 14.18 -11.41 -3.44
C ASP A 43 12.94 -10.88 -4.17
N ARG A 44 12.55 -9.61 -3.95
CA ARG A 44 11.38 -9.04 -4.61
C ARG A 44 11.71 -8.47 -5.98
N GLU A 45 10.96 -8.89 -6.99
CA GLU A 45 11.01 -8.26 -8.31
C GLU A 45 10.58 -6.79 -8.22
N ALA A 46 11.54 -5.90 -8.50
CA ALA A 46 11.35 -4.47 -8.46
C ALA A 46 11.63 -3.86 -9.84
N VAL A 47 10.76 -2.97 -10.29
CA VAL A 47 10.96 -2.18 -11.52
C VAL A 47 10.92 -0.71 -11.20
N THR A 48 11.72 0.09 -11.90
CA THR A 48 11.74 1.55 -11.76
C THR A 48 11.34 2.19 -13.08
N PHE A 49 10.53 3.24 -13.05
CA PHE A 49 10.13 3.98 -14.24
C PHE A 49 9.78 5.43 -13.90
N TYR A 50 9.95 6.35 -14.85
CA TYR A 50 9.44 7.71 -14.71
C TYR A 50 7.93 7.73 -14.98
N ALA A 51 7.22 8.62 -14.30
CA ALA A 51 5.79 8.81 -14.53
C ALA A 51 5.49 9.18 -16.00
N ASP A 52 6.34 10.00 -16.62
CA ASP A 52 6.20 10.49 -17.99
C ASP A 52 6.34 9.37 -19.04
N ASP A 53 7.15 8.34 -18.75
CA ASP A 53 7.33 7.17 -19.63
C ASP A 53 6.09 6.26 -19.67
N LYS A 54 5.16 6.42 -18.72
CA LYS A 54 3.94 5.60 -18.58
C LYS A 54 2.71 6.48 -18.41
N PRO A 55 2.21 7.14 -19.47
CA PRO A 55 1.06 8.06 -19.40
C PRO A 55 -0.24 7.40 -18.91
N GLN A 56 -0.36 6.07 -19.01
CA GLN A 56 -1.47 5.29 -18.48
C GLN A 56 -1.40 5.04 -16.96
N TYR A 57 -0.28 5.37 -16.30
CA TYR A 57 -0.11 5.18 -14.87
C TYR A 57 -1.02 6.13 -14.08
N LYS A 58 -1.81 5.57 -13.16
CA LYS A 58 -2.82 6.31 -12.39
C LYS A 58 -2.52 6.25 -10.90
N ASN A 59 -2.00 7.35 -10.35
CA ASN A 59 -1.81 7.55 -8.92
C ASN A 59 -2.39 8.92 -8.50
N LYS A 60 -3.31 8.92 -7.52
CA LYS A 60 -4.01 10.13 -7.08
C LYS A 60 -3.07 11.16 -6.44
N ILE A 61 -2.05 10.70 -5.70
CA ILE A 61 -1.07 11.58 -5.05
C ILE A 61 -0.13 12.19 -6.09
N LEU A 62 0.36 11.40 -7.04
CA LEU A 62 1.14 11.91 -8.17
C LEU A 62 0.36 12.99 -8.94
N ARG A 63 -0.91 12.72 -9.28
CA ARG A 63 -1.75 13.71 -9.98
C ARG A 63 -1.88 15.01 -9.18
N HIS A 64 -2.03 14.92 -7.86
CA HIS A 64 -2.09 16.10 -7.01
C HIS A 64 -0.78 16.88 -7.02
N ILE A 65 0.36 16.20 -6.94
CA ILE A 65 1.70 16.81 -7.03
C ILE A 65 1.87 17.54 -8.36
N LEU A 66 1.54 16.90 -9.48
CA LEU A 66 1.67 17.50 -10.82
C LEU A 66 0.66 18.62 -11.08
N ASN A 67 -0.48 18.64 -10.38
CA ASN A 67 -1.40 19.77 -10.44
C ASN A 67 -0.87 21.00 -9.68
N VAL A 68 -0.07 20.79 -8.63
CA VAL A 68 0.59 21.87 -7.89
C VAL A 68 1.79 22.40 -8.69
N ASP A 69 2.60 21.50 -9.23
CA ASP A 69 3.75 21.85 -10.07
C ASP A 69 3.94 20.82 -11.20
N PRO A 70 3.50 21.14 -12.44
CA PRO A 70 3.64 20.26 -13.59
C PRO A 70 5.09 20.00 -14.02
N THR A 71 6.03 20.87 -13.62
CA THR A 71 7.44 20.75 -14.00
C THR A 71 8.11 19.53 -13.34
N LEU A 72 7.55 19.05 -12.24
CA LEU A 72 8.02 17.87 -11.50
C LEU A 72 7.80 16.54 -12.22
N SER A 73 7.10 16.52 -13.36
CA SER A 73 6.82 15.30 -14.13
C SER A 73 8.06 14.46 -14.45
N ARG A 74 9.16 15.11 -14.81
CA ARG A 74 10.46 14.47 -15.11
C ARG A 74 11.27 14.08 -13.88
N GLU A 75 10.84 14.54 -12.71
CA GLU A 75 11.49 14.31 -11.41
C GLU A 75 10.72 13.29 -10.57
N CYS A 76 9.58 12.80 -11.08
CA CYS A 76 8.74 11.79 -10.46
C CYS A 76 9.15 10.40 -10.93
N ILE A 77 9.73 9.62 -10.01
CA ILE A 77 10.15 8.24 -10.26
C ILE A 77 9.30 7.29 -9.41
N ILE A 78 8.82 6.22 -10.04
CA ILE A 78 8.12 5.12 -9.37
C ILE A 78 9.07 3.94 -9.21
N LEU A 79 9.25 3.48 -7.98
CA LEU A 79 9.78 2.15 -7.68
C LEU A 79 8.59 1.24 -7.39
N ARG A 80 8.34 0.28 -8.27
CA ARG A 80 7.25 -0.70 -8.15
C ARG A 80 7.80 -2.03 -7.67
N ILE A 81 7.14 -2.61 -6.69
CA ILE A 81 7.34 -3.98 -6.23
C ILE A 81 6.17 -4.82 -6.76
N ASN A 82 6.50 -5.79 -7.60
CA ASN A 82 5.51 -6.70 -8.18
C ASN A 82 5.18 -7.80 -7.15
N SER A 83 4.27 -7.46 -6.24
CA SER A 83 3.74 -8.38 -5.23
C SER A 83 2.20 -8.33 -5.19
N ARG A 84 1.59 -8.96 -4.18
CA ARG A 84 0.19 -8.73 -3.82
C ARG A 84 0.13 -8.14 -2.41
N PRO A 85 -0.17 -6.85 -2.24
CA PRO A 85 -0.48 -5.84 -3.27
C PRO A 85 0.70 -5.50 -4.17
N VAL A 86 0.43 -4.90 -5.33
CA VAL A 86 1.47 -4.18 -6.08
C VAL A 86 1.76 -2.90 -5.31
N THR A 87 3.01 -2.71 -4.88
CA THR A 87 3.39 -1.55 -4.07
C THR A 87 4.24 -0.60 -4.88
N ASP A 88 3.77 0.63 -5.04
CA ASP A 88 4.46 1.72 -5.73
C ASP A 88 4.96 2.76 -4.73
N TYR A 89 6.27 2.98 -4.70
CA TYR A 89 6.90 4.08 -3.98
C TYR A 89 7.11 5.23 -4.96
N LEU A 90 6.47 6.36 -4.70
CA LEU A 90 6.64 7.59 -5.48
C LEU A 90 7.74 8.44 -4.86
N PHE A 91 8.76 8.70 -5.67
CA PHE A 91 9.83 9.62 -5.37
C PHE A 91 9.69 10.89 -6.19
N VAL A 92 9.88 12.04 -5.55
CA VAL A 92 9.94 13.36 -6.19
C VAL A 92 11.27 13.98 -5.80
N LYS A 93 12.06 14.44 -6.78
CA LYS A 93 13.42 14.98 -6.54
C LYS A 93 14.29 14.03 -5.70
N GLY A 94 14.14 12.72 -5.96
CA GLY A 94 14.88 11.65 -5.26
C GLY A 94 14.40 11.31 -3.84
N GLN A 95 13.36 11.97 -3.33
CA GLN A 95 12.85 11.78 -1.97
C GLN A 95 11.50 11.07 -1.97
N LEU A 96 11.22 10.23 -0.97
CA LEU A 96 9.96 9.49 -0.85
C LEU A 96 8.78 10.40 -0.44
N TYR A 97 7.74 10.43 -1.27
CA TYR A 97 6.56 11.30 -1.10
C TYR A 97 5.26 10.54 -0.88
N SER A 98 5.12 9.34 -1.45
CA SER A 98 3.97 8.50 -1.16
C SER A 98 4.25 7.04 -1.43
N VAL A 99 3.43 6.19 -0.83
CA VAL A 99 3.37 4.77 -1.16
C VAL A 99 1.94 4.41 -1.51
N LEU A 100 1.76 3.63 -2.57
CA LEU A 100 0.48 3.11 -3.02
C LEU A 100 0.53 1.59 -2.97
N ASP A 101 -0.39 0.96 -2.25
CA ASP A 101 -0.68 -0.46 -2.39
C ASP A 101 -1.93 -0.61 -3.28
N ASP A 102 -1.78 -1.23 -4.46
CA ASP A 102 -2.87 -1.52 -5.40
C ASP A 102 -3.25 -3.01 -5.35
N TYR A 103 -4.53 -3.25 -5.05
CA TYR A 103 -5.14 -4.58 -4.95
C TYR A 103 -6.21 -4.72 -6.04
N GLU A 104 -5.81 -4.55 -7.31
CA GLU A 104 -6.70 -4.39 -8.49
C GLU A 104 -8.01 -5.22 -8.47
N ASN A 105 -8.00 -6.44 -7.94
CA ASN A 105 -9.16 -7.32 -7.84
C ASN A 105 -9.33 -7.89 -6.41
N SER A 106 -9.87 -7.08 -5.51
CA SER A 106 -10.24 -7.50 -4.16
C SER A 106 -11.64 -8.10 -4.08
N ASN A 107 -11.81 -9.02 -3.13
CA ASN A 107 -13.11 -9.52 -2.70
C ASN A 107 -13.50 -8.89 -1.36
N ALA A 108 -14.75 -9.06 -0.93
CA ALA A 108 -15.26 -8.47 0.31
C ALA A 108 -14.45 -8.87 1.55
N THR A 109 -13.96 -10.11 1.61
CA THR A 109 -13.12 -10.59 2.72
C THR A 109 -11.79 -9.84 2.76
N GLU A 110 -11.12 -9.66 1.61
CA GLU A 110 -9.85 -8.92 1.52
C GLU A 110 -10.04 -7.45 1.92
N ILE A 111 -11.13 -6.79 1.50
CA ILE A 111 -11.46 -5.42 1.93
C ILE A 111 -11.62 -5.33 3.45
N ASN A 112 -12.37 -6.27 4.05
CA ASN A 112 -12.57 -6.30 5.49
C ASN A 112 -11.25 -6.56 6.24
N THR A 113 -10.38 -7.41 5.70
CA THR A 113 -9.06 -7.68 6.26
C THR A 113 -8.17 -6.44 6.18
N ILE A 114 -8.10 -5.76 5.02
CA ILE A 114 -7.33 -4.52 4.86
C ILE A 114 -7.86 -3.45 5.82
N GLY A 115 -9.17 -3.22 5.84
CA GLY A 115 -9.79 -2.22 6.71
C GLY A 115 -9.55 -2.50 8.20
N SER A 116 -9.64 -3.76 8.62
CA SER A 116 -9.35 -4.18 10.00
C SER A 116 -7.89 -3.97 10.38
N ASN A 117 -6.96 -4.31 9.47
CA ASN A 117 -5.52 -4.13 9.68
C ASN A 117 -5.17 -2.64 9.77
N LEU A 118 -5.69 -1.82 8.86
CA LEU A 118 -5.50 -0.37 8.90
C LEU A 118 -6.09 0.23 10.17
N LYS A 119 -7.29 -0.21 10.59
CA LYS A 119 -7.89 0.24 11.85
C LYS A 119 -7.03 -0.11 13.07
N LYS A 120 -6.41 -1.29 13.08
CA LYS A 120 -5.50 -1.71 14.16
C LYS A 120 -4.23 -0.86 14.19
N LEU A 121 -3.68 -0.51 13.03
CA LEU A 121 -2.44 0.25 12.91
C LEU A 121 -2.62 1.77 13.11
N TYR A 122 -3.74 2.31 12.64
CA TYR A 122 -3.94 3.76 12.50
C TYR A 122 -5.14 4.30 13.29
N GLY A 123 -5.88 3.44 14.00
CA GLY A 123 -7.09 3.82 14.71
C GLY A 123 -8.35 3.85 13.82
N PRO A 124 -9.49 4.32 14.32
CA PRO A 124 -10.73 4.37 13.54
C PRO A 124 -10.62 5.38 12.37
N PRO A 125 -11.15 5.06 11.17
CA PRO A 125 -11.15 5.98 10.06
C PRO A 125 -12.31 6.97 10.11
N GLU A 126 -12.14 8.10 9.44
CA GLU A 126 -13.24 8.88 8.88
C GLU A 126 -13.71 8.20 7.59
N ILE A 127 -15.02 7.97 7.46
CA ILE A 127 -15.60 7.21 6.34
C ILE A 127 -16.43 8.15 5.47
N LYS A 128 -16.17 8.12 4.17
CA LYS A 128 -16.97 8.77 3.13
C LYS A 128 -17.48 7.73 2.12
N GLU A 129 -18.77 7.76 1.84
CA GLU A 129 -19.44 6.90 0.87
C GLU A 129 -20.14 7.77 -0.18
N GLU A 130 -19.88 7.48 -1.45
CA GLU A 130 -20.47 8.18 -2.59
C GLU A 130 -20.88 7.14 -3.65
N GLY A 131 -22.14 6.71 -3.62
CA GLY A 131 -22.65 5.66 -4.49
C GLY A 131 -21.96 4.31 -4.23
N ASN A 132 -21.17 3.83 -5.19
CA ASN A 132 -20.41 2.58 -5.07
C ASN A 132 -18.94 2.79 -4.68
N GLU A 133 -18.57 4.02 -4.32
CA GLU A 133 -17.22 4.41 -3.93
C GLU A 133 -17.12 4.66 -2.42
N TYR A 134 -16.07 4.11 -1.82
CA TYR A 134 -15.82 4.19 -0.38
C TYR A 134 -14.42 4.71 -0.15
N THR A 135 -14.27 5.67 0.77
CA THR A 135 -12.98 6.22 1.18
C THR A 135 -12.89 6.21 2.69
N TYR A 136 -11.91 5.49 3.23
CA TYR A 136 -11.60 5.46 4.66
C TYR A 136 -10.31 6.23 4.88
N SER A 137 -10.37 7.29 5.67
CA SER A 137 -9.25 8.18 5.92
C SER A 137 -8.74 8.01 7.34
N TYR A 138 -7.45 7.73 7.48
CA TYR A 138 -6.77 7.59 8.76
C TYR A 138 -5.67 8.64 8.87
N ASN A 139 -5.41 9.11 10.09
CA ASN A 139 -4.40 10.13 10.34
C ASN A 139 -3.57 9.76 11.57
N THR A 140 -2.23 9.79 11.44
CA THR A 140 -1.30 9.78 12.57
C THR A 140 -0.71 11.18 12.79
N SER A 141 0.32 11.31 13.61
CA SER A 141 1.11 12.54 13.71
C SER A 141 1.82 12.89 12.40
N ASN A 142 2.31 11.89 11.66
CA ASN A 142 3.19 12.09 10.50
C ASN A 142 2.58 11.64 9.17
N THR A 143 1.66 10.68 9.19
CA THR A 143 1.17 9.98 8.00
C THR A 143 -0.34 10.13 7.84
N ARG A 144 -0.78 10.36 6.61
CA ARG A 144 -2.17 10.16 6.17
C ARG A 144 -2.27 8.85 5.42
N VAL A 145 -3.34 8.11 5.69
CA VAL A 145 -3.66 6.88 4.97
C VAL A 145 -5.05 7.01 4.37
N LEU A 146 -5.18 6.78 3.07
CA LEU A 146 -6.45 6.74 2.37
C LEU A 146 -6.66 5.35 1.79
N PHE A 147 -7.61 4.61 2.36
CA PHE A 147 -8.08 3.36 1.77
C PHE A 147 -9.32 3.66 0.92
N TYR A 148 -9.15 3.56 -0.39
CA TYR A 148 -10.19 3.76 -1.37
C TYR A 148 -10.58 2.41 -1.97
N PHE A 149 -11.88 2.16 -2.09
CA PHE A 149 -12.36 1.03 -2.87
C PHE A 149 -13.67 1.34 -3.59
N LYS A 150 -13.83 0.73 -4.76
CA LYS A 150 -15.02 0.86 -5.60
C LYS A 150 -15.51 -0.52 -5.99
N LYS A 151 -16.81 -0.75 -5.80
CA LYS A 151 -17.49 -1.97 -6.24
C LYS A 151 -18.00 -1.77 -7.66
N ASP A 152 -17.60 -2.59 -8.61
CA ASP A 152 -18.24 -2.58 -9.93
C ASP A 152 -19.56 -3.37 -9.94
N LEU A 153 -20.27 -3.30 -11.07
CA LEU A 153 -21.56 -3.97 -11.24
C LEU A 153 -21.44 -5.51 -11.27
N GLU A 154 -20.24 -6.04 -11.50
CA GLU A 154 -19.92 -7.47 -11.52
C GLU A 154 -19.47 -7.99 -10.14
N GLY A 155 -19.42 -7.12 -9.12
CA GLY A 155 -19.00 -7.45 -7.78
C GLY A 155 -17.48 -7.50 -7.58
N LYS A 156 -16.66 -7.12 -8.59
CA LYS A 156 -15.22 -6.94 -8.40
C LYS A 156 -14.98 -5.63 -7.66
N ILE A 157 -14.03 -5.66 -6.73
CA ILE A 157 -13.69 -4.49 -5.93
C ILE A 157 -12.29 -4.04 -6.29
N LYS A 158 -12.18 -2.86 -6.92
CA LYS A 158 -10.88 -2.21 -7.10
C LYS A 158 -10.55 -1.50 -5.80
N SER A 159 -9.44 -1.86 -5.17
CA SER A 159 -9.05 -1.26 -3.88
C SER A 159 -7.59 -0.82 -3.83
N ARG A 160 -7.37 0.33 -3.20
CA ARG A 160 -6.08 1.01 -3.15
C ARG A 160 -5.86 1.65 -1.80
N VAL A 161 -4.66 1.52 -1.27
CA VAL A 161 -4.25 2.21 -0.04
C VAL A 161 -3.13 3.19 -0.37
N TYR A 162 -3.38 4.48 -0.14
CA TYR A 162 -2.37 5.52 -0.31
C TYR A 162 -1.83 5.92 1.06
N TYR A 163 -0.52 5.98 1.19
CA TYR A 163 0.21 6.47 2.36
C TYR A 163 1.03 7.69 1.94
N TYR A 164 0.94 8.79 2.69
CA TYR A 164 1.69 10.01 2.38
C TYR A 164 1.86 10.88 3.62
N PRO A 165 2.88 11.77 3.68
CA PRO A 165 3.11 12.62 4.83
C PRO A 165 1.97 13.63 5.03
N ARG A 166 1.61 13.90 6.28
CA ARG A 166 0.66 14.99 6.61
C ARG A 166 1.14 16.36 6.10
N LYS A 167 2.46 16.53 6.01
CA LYS A 167 3.13 17.73 5.53
C LYS A 167 3.50 17.66 4.04
N LEU A 168 2.85 16.81 3.24
CA LEU A 168 3.14 16.65 1.80
C LEU A 168 3.27 17.98 1.06
N PHE A 169 2.34 18.91 1.26
CA PHE A 169 2.41 20.23 0.64
C PHE A 169 3.65 21.02 1.08
N MET A 170 3.98 21.01 2.38
CA MET A 170 5.18 21.68 2.88
C MET A 170 6.46 21.09 2.26
N MET A 171 6.51 19.77 2.08
CA MET A 171 7.64 19.11 1.42
C MET A 171 7.81 19.58 -0.03
N LEU A 172 6.71 19.75 -0.76
CA LEU A 172 6.74 20.23 -2.16
C LEU A 172 7.28 21.67 -2.28
N ILE A 173 6.94 22.56 -1.34
CA ILE A 173 7.36 23.97 -1.38
C ILE A 173 8.73 24.23 -0.74
N SER A 174 9.21 23.34 0.13
CA SER A 174 10.47 23.53 0.87
C SER A 174 11.71 23.08 0.08
N GLN A 175 11.54 22.70 -1.19
CA GLN A 175 12.59 22.19 -2.05
C GLN A 175 12.95 23.16 -3.17
#